data_AF-A0A4Y2V338-F1
#
_entry.id   AF-A0A4Y2V338-F1
#
_cell.length_a   1.000
_cell.length_b   1.000
_cell.length_c   1.000
_cell.angle_alpha   90.00
_cell.angle_beta   90.00
_cell.angle_gamma   90.00
#
_symmetry.space_group_name_H-M   'P 1'
#
loop_
_entity.id
_entity.type
_entity.pdbx_description
1 polymer ?
#
loop_
_entity_poly.entity_id
_entity_poly.type
_entity_poly.pdbx_seq_one_letter_code
_entity_poly.pdbx_strand_id
1 'polypeptide(L)'
;MKETYETLKHMLSSIEYSKHSWHIYADLKVIAVLVGLQVGYTKFFCIMCQWDSRDRKKSTTSRPKRQFLIPDVKNEENEPLVASEKILLPPLHIKLGLMKNFVKAMDCGGR
;
A
#
# COMPACT_ATOMS: atom_id res chain seq x y z
N MET A 1 -20.86 -2.08 -0.34
CA MET A 1 -20.06 -1.84 0.89
C MET A 1 -18.90 -0.92 0.51
N LYS A 2 -18.61 0.15 1.27
CA LYS A 2 -17.51 1.07 0.95
C LYS A 2 -16.22 0.62 1.65
N GLU A 3 -15.10 0.65 0.95
CA GLU A 3 -13.77 0.34 1.49
C GLU A 3 -13.22 1.53 2.29
N THR A 4 -13.84 1.83 3.44
CA THR A 4 -13.36 2.86 4.37
C THR A 4 -12.66 2.24 5.56
N TYR A 5 -11.79 3.03 6.22
CA TYR A 5 -11.09 2.62 7.44
C TYR A 5 -12.05 2.06 8.50
N GLU A 6 -13.13 2.77 8.81
CA GLU A 6 -14.12 2.34 9.79
C GLU A 6 -14.82 1.03 9.41
N THR A 7 -15.13 0.85 8.12
CA THR A 7 -15.76 -0.39 7.64
C THR A 7 -14.83 -1.57 7.81
N LEU A 8 -13.55 -1.43 7.42
CA LEU A 8 -12.56 -2.49 7.56
C LEU A 8 -12.25 -2.78 9.02
N LYS A 9 -12.16 -1.77 9.88
CA LYS A 9 -11.99 -1.92 11.33
C LYS A 9 -13.13 -2.73 11.95
N HIS A 10 -14.38 -2.40 11.60
CA HIS A 10 -15.54 -3.16 12.05
C HIS A 10 -15.51 -4.61 11.55
N MET A 11 -15.16 -4.84 10.28
CA MET A 11 -15.05 -6.19 9.72
C MET A 11 -13.98 -7.03 10.44
N LEU A 12 -12.79 -6.47 10.68
CA LEU A 12 -11.71 -7.14 11.41
C LEU A 12 -12.10 -7.48 12.85
N SER A 13 -12.85 -6.59 13.51
CA SER A 13 -13.39 -6.86 14.85
C SER A 13 -14.41 -7.99 14.83
N SER A 14 -15.24 -8.06 13.79
CA SER A 14 -16.32 -9.08 13.66
C SER A 14 -15.77 -10.48 13.45
N ILE A 15 -14.60 -10.61 12.83
CA ILE A 15 -13.90 -11.89 12.63
C ILE A 15 -12.84 -12.17 13.70
N GLU A 16 -12.78 -11.34 14.74
CA GLU A 16 -11.82 -11.45 15.84
C GLU A 16 -10.36 -11.57 15.36
N TYR A 17 -10.00 -10.77 14.36
CA TYR A 17 -8.69 -10.87 13.68
C TYR A 17 -7.50 -10.80 14.66
N SER A 18 -7.63 -10.04 15.75
CA SER A 18 -6.60 -9.93 16.79
C SER A 18 -6.22 -11.26 17.43
N LYS A 19 -7.14 -12.23 17.51
CA LYS A 19 -6.87 -13.56 18.06
C LYS A 19 -6.12 -14.47 17.08
N HIS A 20 -6.36 -14.29 15.79
CA HIS A 20 -5.89 -15.21 14.76
C HIS A 20 -4.66 -14.71 14.00
N SER A 21 -4.51 -13.39 13.84
CA SER A 21 -3.35 -12.74 13.23
C SER A 21 -2.96 -13.35 11.86
N TRP A 22 -3.98 -13.64 11.04
CA TRP A 22 -3.81 -14.26 9.72
C TRP A 22 -3.05 -13.36 8.75
N HIS A 23 -2.45 -13.95 7.72
CA HIS A 23 -1.91 -13.17 6.62
C HIS A 23 -3.06 -12.70 5.70
N ILE A 24 -3.04 -11.42 5.32
CA ILE A 24 -4.09 -10.80 4.49
C ILE A 24 -3.59 -10.63 3.07
N TYR A 25 -4.40 -11.08 2.11
CA TYR A 25 -4.21 -10.88 0.69
C TYR A 25 -5.41 -10.11 0.13
N ALA A 26 -5.18 -8.91 -0.40
CA ALA A 26 -6.24 -8.04 -0.91
C ALA A 26 -5.72 -7.10 -2.01
N ASP A 27 -6.61 -6.31 -2.60
CA ASP A 27 -6.22 -5.24 -3.52
C ASP A 27 -5.32 -4.20 -2.82
N LEU A 28 -4.44 -3.55 -3.59
CA LEU A 28 -3.50 -2.55 -3.08
C LEU A 28 -4.20 -1.38 -2.35
N LYS A 29 -5.40 -1.01 -2.78
CA LYS A 29 -6.18 0.05 -2.13
C LYS A 29 -6.64 -0.37 -0.73
N VAL A 30 -7.17 -1.58 -0.58
CA VAL A 30 -7.58 -2.14 0.72
C VAL A 30 -6.37 -2.26 1.63
N ILE A 31 -5.26 -2.77 1.09
CA ILE A 31 -3.99 -2.87 1.83
C ILE A 31 -3.55 -1.50 2.35
N ALA A 32 -3.59 -0.46 1.51
CA ALA A 32 -3.24 0.91 1.92
C ALA A 32 -4.08 1.38 3.11
N VAL A 33 -5.40 1.15 3.08
CA VAL A 33 -6.28 1.51 4.22
C VAL A 33 -5.94 0.69 5.47
N LEU A 34 -5.66 -0.61 5.33
CA LEU A 34 -5.32 -1.49 6.46
C LEU A 34 -4.02 -1.09 7.15
N VAL A 35 -3.03 -0.60 6.40
CA VAL A 35 -1.76 -0.08 6.97
C VAL A 35 -1.83 1.40 7.32
N GLY A 36 -3.02 2.02 7.26
CA GLY A 36 -3.22 3.41 7.66
C GLY A 36 -2.65 4.44 6.68
N LEU A 37 -2.44 4.07 5.41
CA LEU A 37 -1.93 4.97 4.38
C LEU A 37 -3.04 5.70 3.64
N GLN A 38 -2.76 6.94 3.29
CA GLN A 38 -3.62 7.72 2.42
C GLN A 38 -3.79 7.04 1.06
N VAL A 39 -5.06 6.90 0.66
CA VAL A 39 -5.42 6.27 -0.61
C VAL A 39 -5.13 7.21 -1.79
N GLY A 40 -4.52 6.67 -2.85
CA GLY A 40 -4.27 7.39 -4.10
C GLY A 40 -2.81 7.41 -4.50
N TYR A 41 -2.49 8.22 -5.51
CA TYR A 41 -1.12 8.39 -6.01
C TYR A 41 -0.35 9.40 -5.18
N THR A 42 -0.06 9.03 -3.93
CA THR A 42 0.64 9.88 -2.98
C THR A 42 2.16 9.79 -3.12
N LYS A 43 2.86 10.81 -2.58
CA LYS A 43 4.31 10.94 -2.72
C LYS A 43 5.08 9.74 -2.13
N PHE A 44 4.60 9.19 -1.01
CA PHE A 44 5.19 8.06 -0.29
C PHE A 44 4.25 6.85 -0.27
N PHE A 45 3.89 6.33 -1.45
CA PHE A 45 2.94 5.22 -1.59
C PHE A 45 3.47 3.83 -1.13
N CYS A 46 4.79 3.61 -1.07
CA CYS A 46 5.37 2.28 -0.81
C CYS A 46 5.01 1.70 0.57
N ILE A 47 4.19 0.63 0.64
CA ILE A 47 3.76 0.00 1.91
C ILE A 47 4.95 -0.43 2.80
N MET A 48 6.03 -0.92 2.19
CA MET A 48 7.18 -1.49 2.92
C MET A 48 8.26 -0.45 3.30
N CYS A 49 8.27 0.71 2.65
CA CYS A 49 9.43 1.60 2.64
C CYS A 49 9.04 3.07 2.56
N GLN A 50 9.85 3.96 3.12
CA GLN A 50 9.65 5.41 2.95
C GLN A 50 10.30 5.91 1.67
N TRP A 51 9.84 5.40 0.53
CA TRP A 51 10.31 5.87 -0.78
C TRP A 51 9.50 7.06 -1.28
N ASP A 52 10.21 8.12 -1.64
CA ASP A 52 9.66 9.24 -2.40
C ASP A 52 9.58 8.84 -3.89
N SER A 53 8.37 8.70 -4.42
CA SER A 53 8.12 8.36 -5.82
C SER A 53 8.77 9.30 -6.83
N ARG A 54 9.16 10.52 -6.40
CA ARG A 54 9.85 11.50 -7.25
C ARG A 54 11.38 11.34 -7.22
N ASP A 55 11.92 10.61 -6.25
CA ASP A 55 13.36 10.38 -6.13
C ASP A 55 13.81 9.24 -7.05
N ARG A 56 14.43 9.63 -8.17
CA ARG A 56 15.01 8.73 -9.17
C ARG A 56 16.49 8.42 -8.93
N LYS A 57 17.14 9.06 -7.96
CA LYS A 57 18.61 8.98 -7.76
C LYS A 57 19.01 7.91 -6.76
N LYS A 58 18.17 7.62 -5.75
CA LYS A 58 18.51 6.64 -4.71
C LYS A 58 18.19 5.20 -5.10
N SER A 59 19.17 4.32 -4.90
CA SER A 59 19.03 2.87 -5.11
C SER A 59 18.06 2.24 -4.10
N THR A 60 17.43 1.13 -4.49
CA THR A 60 16.43 0.42 -3.66
C THR A 60 17.01 -0.07 -2.33
N THR A 61 18.32 -0.36 -2.28
CA THR A 61 19.01 -0.94 -1.13
C THR A 61 19.17 0.05 0.04
N SER A 62 19.21 1.35 -0.20
CA SER A 62 19.40 2.36 0.86
C SER A 62 18.09 2.93 1.41
N ARG A 63 16.94 2.31 1.10
CA ARG A 63 15.63 2.86 1.48
C ARG A 63 15.25 2.43 2.89
N PRO A 64 14.96 3.38 3.80
CA PRO A 64 14.55 3.03 5.15
C PRO A 64 13.22 2.28 5.12
N LYS A 65 13.14 1.21 5.93
CA LYS A 65 11.89 0.51 6.21
C LYS A 65 10.89 1.50 6.80
N ARG A 66 9.62 1.33 6.47
CA ARG A 66 8.57 2.17 7.03
C ARG A 66 8.40 1.81 8.52
N GLN A 67 8.58 2.80 9.38
CA GLN A 67 8.18 2.74 10.78
C GLN A 67 6.98 3.68 10.90
N PHE A 68 5.81 3.12 11.15
CA PHE A 68 4.56 3.86 11.36
C PHE A 68 4.63 4.44 12.76
N LEU A 69 4.83 5.76 12.85
CA LEU A 69 5.14 6.41 14.12
C LEU A 69 4.27 7.63 14.35
N ILE A 70 3.81 8.33 13.30
CA ILE A 70 3.09 9.60 13.46
C ILE A 70 2.10 9.78 12.29
N PRO A 71 0.77 9.75 12.54
CA PRO A 71 -0.24 10.16 11.57
C PRO A 71 0.04 11.58 11.04
N ASP A 72 -0.35 11.84 9.79
CA ASP A 72 -0.11 13.06 8.99
C ASP A 72 1.34 13.26 8.51
N VAL A 73 2.28 12.39 8.91
CA VAL A 73 3.65 12.40 8.40
C VAL A 73 3.79 11.36 7.27
N LYS A 74 4.33 11.78 6.12
CA LYS A 74 4.65 10.89 4.98
C LYS A 74 3.44 10.06 4.47
N ASN A 75 2.23 10.63 4.49
CA ASN A 75 0.97 10.03 4.04
C ASN A 75 0.43 8.87 4.89
N GLU A 76 0.83 8.79 6.17
CA GLU A 76 0.09 8.03 7.17
C GLU A 76 -1.16 8.84 7.53
N GLU A 77 -2.36 8.32 7.26
CA GLU A 77 -3.63 9.02 7.53
C GLU A 77 -4.28 8.51 8.82
N ASN A 78 -4.12 7.21 9.10
CA ASN A 78 -4.72 6.53 10.25
C ASN A 78 -3.72 5.60 10.91
N GLU A 79 -4.02 5.14 12.11
CA GLU A 79 -3.27 4.05 12.74
C GLU A 79 -3.42 2.76 11.93
N PRO A 80 -2.36 1.95 11.79
CA PRO A 80 -2.46 0.68 11.07
C PRO A 80 -3.36 -0.30 11.83
N LEU A 81 -4.39 -0.82 11.15
CA LEU A 81 -5.27 -1.89 11.67
C LEU A 81 -4.57 -3.25 11.67
N VAL A 82 -3.58 -3.41 10.79
CA VAL A 82 -2.86 -4.66 10.56
C VAL A 82 -1.37 -4.38 10.42
N ALA A 83 -0.56 -5.19 11.08
CA ALA A 83 0.89 -5.15 10.96
C ALA A 83 1.32 -5.39 9.51
N SER A 84 2.26 -4.58 9.01
CA SER A 84 2.70 -4.64 7.61
C SER A 84 3.28 -6.01 7.21
N GLU A 85 3.84 -6.74 8.17
CA GLU A 85 4.40 -8.08 8.04
C GLU A 85 3.33 -9.14 7.76
N LYS A 86 2.07 -8.86 8.09
CA LYS A 86 0.94 -9.76 7.85
C LYS A 86 0.32 -9.55 6.47
N ILE A 87 0.81 -8.61 5.68
CA ILE A 87 0.26 -8.31 4.36
C ILE A 87 1.03 -9.05 3.28
N LEU A 88 0.28 -9.76 2.44
CA LEU A 88 0.78 -10.39 1.23
C LEU A 88 0.48 -9.47 0.04
N LEU A 89 1.55 -9.03 -0.63
CA LEU A 89 1.41 -8.20 -1.82
C LEU A 89 0.80 -9.01 -2.98
N PRO A 90 -0.23 -8.49 -3.67
CA PRO A 90 -0.88 -9.20 -4.76
C PRO A 90 -0.05 -9.20 -6.05
N PRO A 91 0.60 -10.32 -6.45
CA PRO A 91 1.50 -10.33 -7.60
C PRO A 91 0.76 -10.03 -8.91
N LEU A 92 -0.51 -10.43 -8.99
CA LEU A 92 -1.35 -10.18 -10.16
C LEU A 92 -1.58 -8.69 -10.42
N HIS A 93 -1.97 -7.92 -9.38
CA HIS A 93 -2.21 -6.48 -9.52
C HIS A 93 -0.93 -5.73 -9.90
N ILE A 94 0.21 -6.15 -9.35
CA ILE A 94 1.53 -5.59 -9.70
C ILE A 94 1.85 -5.88 -11.18
N LYS A 95 1.70 -7.15 -11.61
CA LYS A 95 1.98 -7.56 -12.99
C LYS A 95 1.10 -6.82 -13.99
N LEU A 96 -0.20 -6.69 -13.72
CA LEU A 96 -1.13 -5.95 -14.57
C LEU A 96 -0.78 -4.45 -14.61
N GLY A 97 -0.42 -3.85 -13.47
CA GLY A 97 0.02 -2.46 -13.40
C GLY A 97 1.29 -2.19 -14.22
N LEU A 98 2.29 -3.07 -14.12
CA LEU A 98 3.51 -2.99 -14.92
C LEU A 98 3.23 -3.14 -16.42
N MET A 99 2.39 -4.10 -16.80
CA MET A 99 2.05 -4.34 -18.20
C MET A 99 1.29 -3.14 -18.80
N LYS A 100 0.38 -2.52 -18.03
CA LYS A 100 -0.29 -1.27 -18.42
C LYS A 100 0.71 -0.14 -18.66
N ASN A 101 1.70 0.03 -17.79
CA ASN A 101 2.74 1.05 -17.95
C ASN A 101 3.65 0.75 -19.15
N PHE A 102 3.97 -0.53 -19.38
CA PHE A 102 4.76 -0.96 -20.53
C PHE A 102 4.04 -0.64 -21.85
N VAL A 103 2.76 -1.02 -21.99
CA VAL A 103 1.95 -0.71 -23.18
C VAL A 103 1.84 0.79 -23.41
N LYS A 104 1.60 1.58 -22.37
CA LYS A 104 1.60 3.05 -22.48
C LYS A 104 2.93 3.62 -22.96
N ALA A 105 4.05 3.03 -22.56
CA ALA A 105 5.37 3.46 -23.00
C ALA A 105 5.65 3.07 -24.46
N MET A 106 5.08 1.96 -24.96
CA MET A 106 5.19 1.57 -26.37
C MET A 106 4.41 2.51 -27.30
N ASP A 107 3.27 3.04 -26.84
CA ASP A 107 2.41 3.95 -27.61
C ASP A 107 3.06 5.34 -27.86
N CYS A 108 4.27 5.58 -27.33
CA CYS A 108 5.04 6.80 -27.58
C CYS A 108 5.66 6.86 -29.00
N GLY A 109 5.53 5.80 -29.81
CA GLY A 109 6.05 5.72 -31.18
C GLY A 109 5.09 6.25 -32.27
N GLY A 110 3.92 6.75 -31.91
CA GLY A 110 2.95 7.36 -32.84
C GLY A 110 3.32 8.79 -33.24
N ARG A 111 4.51 8.99 -33.82
CA ARG A 111 4.89 10.15 -34.64
C ARG A 111 5.93 9.71 -35.67
#